data_AF-A0A7J4II29-F1
#
_entry.id   AF-A0A7J4II29-F1
#
_cell.length_a   1.000
_cell.length_b   1.000
_cell.length_c   1.000
_cell.angle_alpha   90.00
_cell.angle_beta   90.00
_cell.angle_gamma   90.00
#
_symmetry.space_group_name_H-M   'P 1'
#
loop_
_entity.id
_entity.type
_entity.pdbx_description
1 polymer ?
#
loop_
_entity_poly.entity_id
_entity_poly.type
_entity_poly.pdbx_seq_one_letter_code
_entity_poly.pdbx_strand_id
1 'polypeptide(L)'
;PMAYADGVIYVPVINMITNWTPTSLDFSSVNFSTGKGELDAIDVNTGKKLWVNKLDSIDIGSAMVVNDLVFTATFDGTIYAFNRTDGAQLWTYKAPSAINGWPAVSGNTIVWPAGGGGGSFGNNATPLLLAFSLGGGNQTTPTPTATMVTVIPTTTATTMVMTTAPTSAATTTAGGSATVALTARNLAFDKSSITVPVGSTVTVTFNNMDSGVPHNFAVYTDATASSAVFKGTVVTGPTTTTYTFTAPSTPGTYFFRCDIHPTIMTGQFVVT
;
A
#
# COMPACT_ATOMS: atom_id res chain seq x y z
N PRO A 1 11.10 3.89 -4.33
CA PRO A 1 10.67 5.07 -5.10
C PRO A 1 11.21 6.37 -4.55
N MET A 2 11.37 7.36 -5.42
CA MET A 2 11.75 8.73 -5.04
C MET A 2 10.54 9.50 -4.56
N ALA A 3 10.79 10.57 -3.79
CA ALA A 3 9.78 11.58 -3.45
C ALA A 3 10.18 12.93 -4.02
N TYR A 4 9.20 13.79 -4.26
CA TYR A 4 9.42 15.16 -4.72
C TYR A 4 8.67 16.12 -3.80
N ALA A 5 9.32 17.21 -3.41
CA ALA A 5 8.66 18.35 -2.78
C ALA A 5 9.49 19.63 -2.94
N ASP A 6 8.82 20.74 -3.27
CA ASP A 6 9.38 22.10 -3.29
C ASP A 6 10.70 22.23 -4.09
N GLY A 7 10.78 21.62 -5.27
CA GLY A 7 11.96 21.69 -6.13
C GLY A 7 13.10 20.75 -5.74
N VAL A 8 12.89 19.87 -4.76
CA VAL A 8 13.86 18.86 -4.31
C VAL A 8 13.31 17.46 -4.58
N ILE A 9 14.15 16.59 -5.17
CA ILE A 9 13.89 15.16 -5.26
C ILE A 9 14.69 14.45 -4.17
N TYR A 10 14.03 13.57 -3.43
CA TYR A 10 14.63 12.69 -2.44
C TYR A 10 14.79 11.30 -3.04
N VAL A 11 16.03 10.83 -3.14
CA VAL A 11 16.41 9.63 -3.89
C VAL A 11 16.96 8.59 -2.93
N PRO A 12 16.22 7.49 -2.69
CA PRO A 12 16.78 6.26 -2.15
C PRO A 12 17.79 5.68 -3.13
N VAL A 13 19.01 5.48 -2.67
CA VAL A 13 20.10 4.92 -3.46
C VAL A 13 20.57 3.63 -2.80
N ILE A 14 20.71 2.59 -3.62
CA ILE A 14 21.27 1.31 -3.19
C ILE A 14 22.74 1.30 -3.58
N ASN A 15 23.61 1.35 -2.57
CA ASN A 15 25.05 1.26 -2.73
C ASN A 15 25.47 -0.20 -2.59
N MET A 16 25.39 -0.93 -3.71
CA MET A 16 25.74 -2.34 -3.77
C MET A 16 26.45 -2.67 -5.09
N ILE A 17 27.53 -3.43 -4.98
CA ILE A 17 28.28 -3.90 -6.14
C ILE A 17 27.51 -5.05 -6.79
N THR A 18 27.33 -4.97 -8.09
CA THR A 18 26.67 -5.99 -8.92
C THR A 18 27.57 -6.29 -10.11
N ASN A 19 27.73 -7.59 -10.40
CA ASN A 19 28.41 -8.01 -11.62
C ASN A 19 27.41 -7.98 -12.76
N TRP A 20 27.75 -7.32 -13.86
CA TRP A 20 26.92 -7.27 -15.06
C TRP A 20 27.71 -7.76 -16.27
N THR A 21 27.02 -8.40 -17.20
CA THR A 21 27.50 -8.64 -18.57
C THR A 21 26.77 -7.68 -19.52
N PRO A 22 27.18 -7.56 -20.80
CA PRO A 22 26.46 -6.74 -21.78
C PRO A 22 24.99 -7.14 -21.99
N THR A 23 24.59 -8.36 -21.60
CA THR A 23 23.25 -8.91 -21.86
C THR A 23 22.53 -9.42 -20.61
N SER A 24 23.20 -9.46 -19.46
CA SER A 24 22.60 -10.03 -18.25
C SER A 24 23.11 -9.37 -16.98
N LEU A 25 22.21 -9.43 -16.00
CA LEU A 25 22.44 -8.97 -14.65
C LEU A 25 22.73 -10.20 -13.76
N ASP A 26 23.93 -10.33 -13.17
CA ASP A 26 24.26 -11.45 -12.28
C ASP A 26 23.79 -11.20 -10.84
N PHE A 27 22.54 -11.58 -10.59
CA PHE A 27 21.94 -11.51 -9.26
C PHE A 27 22.49 -12.55 -8.26
N SER A 28 23.31 -13.52 -8.69
CA SER A 28 23.94 -14.46 -7.75
C SER A 28 25.04 -13.80 -6.89
N SER A 29 25.60 -12.70 -7.39
CA SER A 29 26.58 -11.86 -6.69
C SER A 29 25.94 -10.88 -5.69
N VAL A 30 24.62 -10.72 -5.73
CA VAL A 30 23.89 -9.75 -4.90
C VAL A 30 23.67 -10.31 -3.50
N ASN A 31 24.22 -9.61 -2.51
CA ASN A 31 23.91 -9.86 -1.11
C ASN A 31 23.26 -8.65 -0.44
N PHE A 32 21.93 -8.70 -0.34
CA PHE A 32 21.13 -7.67 0.32
C PHE A 32 21.42 -7.52 1.82
N SER A 33 22.02 -8.51 2.49
CA SER A 33 22.37 -8.42 3.91
C SER A 33 23.64 -7.60 4.16
N THR A 34 24.46 -7.38 3.14
CA THR A 34 25.72 -6.62 3.24
C THR A 34 25.69 -5.30 2.49
N GLY A 35 24.70 -5.09 1.63
CA GLY A 35 24.53 -3.85 0.88
C GLY A 35 24.28 -2.65 1.79
N LYS A 36 24.74 -1.48 1.36
CA LYS A 36 24.53 -0.20 2.04
C LYS A 36 23.57 0.66 1.22
N GLY A 37 23.06 1.72 1.83
CA GLY A 37 22.17 2.67 1.16
C GLY A 37 22.60 4.11 1.40
N GLU A 38 21.99 5.02 0.66
CA GLU A 38 21.94 6.43 1.01
C GLU A 38 20.58 7.02 0.65
N LEU A 39 20.20 8.10 1.34
CA LEU A 39 19.12 8.98 0.95
C LEU A 39 19.72 10.32 0.54
N ASP A 40 19.55 10.66 -0.73
CA ASP A 40 20.04 11.91 -1.30
C ASP A 40 18.91 12.92 -1.44
N ALA A 41 19.18 14.20 -1.15
CA ALA A 41 18.35 15.29 -1.61
C ALA A 41 19.02 16.00 -2.79
N ILE A 42 18.30 16.15 -3.90
CA ILE A 42 18.82 16.71 -5.15
C ILE A 42 17.95 17.88 -5.56
N ASP A 43 18.58 19.03 -5.79
CA ASP A 43 17.92 20.20 -6.38
C ASP A 43 17.58 19.91 -7.86
N VAL A 44 16.29 20.04 -8.22
CA VAL A 44 15.79 19.69 -9.55
C VAL A 44 16.34 20.60 -10.65
N ASN A 45 16.64 21.86 -10.33
CA ASN A 45 17.06 22.85 -11.33
C ASN A 45 18.53 22.70 -11.69
N THR A 46 19.36 22.31 -10.72
CA THR A 46 20.82 22.27 -10.85
C THR A 46 21.40 20.86 -10.88
N GLY A 47 20.62 19.86 -10.45
CA GLY A 47 21.08 18.47 -10.29
C GLY A 47 22.09 18.29 -9.14
N LYS A 48 22.32 19.31 -8.32
CA LYS A 48 23.28 19.24 -7.21
C LYS A 48 22.67 18.49 -6.03
N LYS A 49 23.47 17.63 -5.40
CA LYS A 49 23.14 17.07 -4.08
C LYS A 49 23.15 18.20 -3.05
N LEU A 50 22.01 18.45 -2.41
CA LEU A 50 21.86 19.39 -1.30
C LEU A 50 22.40 18.79 0.00
N TRP A 51 22.07 17.52 0.25
CA TRP A 51 22.60 16.72 1.35
C TRP A 51 22.53 15.23 1.01
N VAL A 52 23.28 14.42 1.77
CA VAL A 52 23.36 12.96 1.63
C VAL A 52 23.38 12.32 3.00
N ASN A 53 22.50 11.34 3.24
CA ASN A 53 22.50 10.51 4.44
C ASN A 53 22.90 9.08 4.09
N LYS A 54 24.05 8.64 4.61
CA LYS A 54 24.49 7.23 4.46
C LYS A 54 23.72 6.35 5.44
N LEU A 55 23.29 5.19 4.95
CA LEU A 55 22.45 4.26 5.67
C LEU A 55 23.14 2.89 5.81
N ASP A 56 22.91 2.24 6.94
CA ASP A 56 23.62 1.01 7.31
C ASP A 56 23.13 -0.26 6.61
N SER A 57 22.02 -0.15 5.88
CA SER A 57 21.46 -1.19 5.04
C SER A 57 20.93 -0.55 3.76
N ILE A 58 20.68 -1.36 2.73
CA ILE A 58 20.14 -0.88 1.45
C ILE A 58 18.83 -0.12 1.66
N ASP A 59 18.71 1.04 1.02
CA ASP A 59 17.48 1.82 1.04
C ASP A 59 16.52 1.32 -0.05
N ILE A 60 15.50 0.59 0.38
CA ILE A 60 14.48 0.02 -0.51
C ILE A 60 13.05 0.30 -0.03
N GLY A 61 12.89 1.03 1.07
CA GLY A 61 11.60 1.37 1.67
C GLY A 61 10.90 2.54 1.00
N SER A 62 11.58 3.24 0.09
CA SER A 62 11.14 4.46 -0.59
C SER A 62 11.19 5.71 0.26
N ALA A 63 11.43 6.84 -0.41
CA ALA A 63 11.29 8.15 0.18
C ALA A 63 9.81 8.56 0.23
N MET A 64 9.41 9.24 1.31
CA MET A 64 8.11 9.87 1.46
C MET A 64 8.28 11.23 2.14
N VAL A 65 7.70 12.27 1.57
CA VAL A 65 7.70 13.60 2.18
C VAL A 65 6.41 13.81 2.95
N VAL A 66 6.52 14.28 4.19
CA VAL A 66 5.39 14.78 4.97
C VAL A 66 5.84 16.04 5.72
N ASN A 67 5.21 17.17 5.41
CA ASN A 67 5.60 18.48 5.94
C ASN A 67 7.10 18.76 5.72
N ASP A 68 7.83 19.08 6.80
CA ASP A 68 9.27 19.39 6.80
C ASP A 68 10.15 18.14 6.93
N LEU A 69 9.55 16.95 6.88
CA LEU A 69 10.23 15.67 7.06
C LEU A 69 10.25 14.87 5.75
N VAL A 70 11.34 14.15 5.57
CA VAL A 70 11.43 13.06 4.61
C VAL A 70 11.73 11.76 5.34
N PHE A 71 10.89 10.77 5.09
CA PHE A 71 11.01 9.44 5.65
C PHE A 71 11.58 8.48 4.61
N THR A 72 12.34 7.50 5.06
CA THR A 72 12.72 6.33 4.27
C THR A 72 12.86 5.11 5.16
N ALA A 73 13.02 3.92 4.57
CA ALA A 73 13.32 2.72 5.34
C ALA A 73 14.31 1.80 4.62
N THR A 74 15.18 1.18 5.39
CA THR A 74 16.17 0.23 4.89
C THR A 74 15.66 -1.21 4.98
N PHE A 75 16.26 -2.10 4.19
CA PHE A 75 15.85 -3.50 4.13
C PHE A 75 15.92 -4.21 5.47
N ASP A 76 16.89 -3.84 6.30
CA ASP A 76 17.00 -4.33 7.67
C ASP A 76 15.89 -3.81 8.59
N GLY A 77 14.83 -3.19 8.08
CA GLY A 77 13.65 -2.78 8.86
C GLY A 77 13.86 -1.49 9.64
N THR A 78 14.95 -0.75 9.38
CA THR A 78 15.16 0.54 10.05
C THR A 78 14.44 1.64 9.27
N ILE A 79 13.49 2.31 9.92
CA ILE A 79 12.79 3.48 9.38
C ILE A 79 13.51 4.72 9.89
N TYR A 80 13.68 5.72 9.03
CA TYR A 80 14.34 6.98 9.33
C TYR A 80 13.42 8.15 9.03
N ALA A 81 13.58 9.25 9.76
CA ALA A 81 13.08 10.56 9.37
C ALA A 81 14.21 11.58 9.40
N PHE A 82 14.30 12.36 8.33
CA PHE A 82 15.28 13.43 8.17
C PHE A 82 14.56 14.77 8.01
N ASN A 83 15.21 15.82 8.48
CA ASN A 83 14.83 17.19 8.15
C ASN A 83 15.06 17.42 6.65
N ARG A 84 14.07 18.00 5.96
CA ARG A 84 14.14 18.23 4.51
C ARG A 84 15.18 19.27 4.10
N THR A 85 15.47 20.24 4.95
CA THR A 85 16.33 21.39 4.67
C THR A 85 17.80 21.04 4.75
N ASP A 86 18.23 20.39 5.84
CA ASP A 86 19.65 20.13 6.12
C ASP A 86 20.01 18.64 6.14
N GLY A 87 19.02 17.75 6.02
CA GLY A 87 19.23 16.31 6.06
C GLY A 87 19.51 15.77 7.46
N ALA A 88 19.34 16.56 8.53
CA ALA A 88 19.59 16.07 9.88
C ALA A 88 18.66 14.88 10.20
N GLN A 89 19.22 13.78 10.69
CA GLN A 89 18.42 12.65 11.19
C GLN A 89 17.70 13.07 12.47
N LEU A 90 16.37 13.15 12.40
CA LEU A 90 15.55 13.57 13.53
C LEU A 90 15.02 12.37 14.32
N TRP A 91 14.86 11.23 13.64
CA TRP A 91 14.25 10.06 14.23
C TRP A 91 14.63 8.77 13.51
N THR A 92 14.62 7.66 14.27
CA THR A 92 14.75 6.31 13.74
C THR A 92 13.92 5.30 14.52
N TYR A 93 13.49 4.23 13.85
CA TYR A 93 12.79 3.10 14.47
C TYR A 93 13.15 1.77 13.83
N LYS A 94 13.37 0.75 14.66
CA LYS A 94 13.65 -0.61 14.21
C LYS A 94 12.39 -1.45 14.19
N ALA A 95 11.91 -1.78 12.99
CA ALA A 95 10.83 -2.73 12.80
C ALA A 95 11.27 -4.15 13.20
N PRO A 96 10.32 -5.00 13.64
CA PRO A 96 10.59 -6.40 13.97
C PRO A 96 10.71 -7.29 12.72
N SER A 97 10.71 -6.72 11.52
CA SER A 97 10.75 -7.43 10.24
C SER A 97 11.41 -6.57 9.16
N ALA A 98 11.87 -7.20 8.08
CA ALA A 98 12.42 -6.52 6.92
C ALA A 98 11.36 -5.64 6.24
N ILE A 99 11.80 -4.52 5.67
CA ILE A 99 10.95 -3.59 4.93
C ILE A 99 11.43 -3.49 3.49
N ASN A 100 10.55 -3.83 2.57
CA ASN A 100 10.67 -3.54 1.13
C ASN A 100 9.44 -2.74 0.62
N GLY A 101 8.34 -2.79 1.36
CA GLY A 101 7.12 -2.10 0.99
C GLY A 101 7.16 -0.61 1.34
N TRP A 102 6.33 0.15 0.62
CA TRP A 102 6.32 1.60 0.66
C TRP A 102 5.34 2.13 1.70
N PRO A 103 5.63 3.27 2.32
CA PRO A 103 4.72 3.87 3.27
C PRO A 103 3.50 4.48 2.57
N ALA A 104 2.40 4.57 3.30
CA ALA A 104 1.26 5.40 2.96
C ALA A 104 1.00 6.41 4.09
N VAL A 105 0.51 7.59 3.74
CA VAL A 105 0.15 8.63 4.71
C VAL A 105 -1.32 9.02 4.52
N SER A 106 -2.03 9.19 5.64
CA SER A 106 -3.38 9.76 5.67
C SER A 106 -3.57 10.57 6.93
N GLY A 107 -3.91 11.85 6.77
CA GLY A 107 -3.99 12.80 7.87
C GLY A 107 -2.70 12.83 8.68
N ASN A 108 -2.80 12.49 9.97
CA ASN A 108 -1.67 12.43 10.90
C ASN A 108 -1.07 11.03 11.05
N THR A 109 -1.40 10.07 10.18
CA THR A 109 -0.97 8.68 10.33
C THR A 109 -0.11 8.25 9.14
N ILE A 110 1.08 7.73 9.42
CA ILE A 110 1.93 7.02 8.48
C ILE A 110 1.77 5.52 8.73
N VAL A 111 1.52 4.74 7.69
CA VAL A 111 1.47 3.28 7.75
C VAL A 111 2.59 2.68 6.92
N TRP A 112 3.33 1.74 7.49
CA TRP A 112 4.40 1.00 6.82
C TRP A 112 4.13 -0.50 6.84
N PRO A 113 4.13 -1.18 5.68
CA PRO A 113 4.18 -2.63 5.64
C PRO A 113 5.59 -3.14 5.97
N ALA A 114 5.69 -4.03 6.96
CA ALA A 114 6.90 -4.78 7.26
C ALA A 114 6.57 -6.27 7.18
N GLY A 115 7.44 -7.06 6.55
CA GLY A 115 7.13 -8.47 6.29
C GLY A 115 7.97 -9.11 5.20
N GLY A 116 9.00 -8.41 4.70
CA GLY A 116 9.93 -9.01 3.75
C GLY A 116 10.66 -10.17 4.41
N GLY A 117 10.60 -11.35 3.82
CA GLY A 117 11.57 -12.42 4.12
C GLY A 117 12.93 -12.08 3.51
N GLY A 118 14.01 -12.43 4.21
CA GLY A 118 15.39 -12.22 3.75
C GLY A 118 16.19 -11.22 4.58
N GLY A 119 17.51 -11.16 4.33
CA GLY A 119 18.43 -10.33 5.12
C GLY A 119 18.55 -10.81 6.57
N SER A 120 18.64 -9.86 7.51
CA SER A 120 18.82 -10.13 8.95
C SER A 120 17.62 -10.79 9.64
N PHE A 121 16.47 -10.93 8.98
CA PHE A 121 15.24 -11.50 9.55
C PHE A 121 14.94 -12.93 9.10
N GLY A 122 15.75 -13.48 8.19
CA GLY A 122 15.52 -14.82 7.62
C GLY A 122 14.18 -14.94 6.87
N ASN A 123 13.78 -16.18 6.56
CA ASN A 123 12.56 -16.43 5.78
C ASN A 123 11.28 -16.51 6.61
N ASN A 124 11.36 -16.33 7.95
CA ASN A 124 10.24 -16.46 8.88
C ASN A 124 9.77 -15.11 9.43
N ALA A 125 9.81 -14.07 8.60
CA ALA A 125 9.28 -12.76 8.96
C ALA A 125 7.76 -12.85 9.19
N THR A 126 7.29 -12.35 10.34
CA THR A 126 5.85 -12.18 10.58
C THR A 126 5.42 -10.86 9.94
N PRO A 127 4.52 -10.87 8.93
CA PRO A 127 4.05 -9.64 8.32
C PRO A 127 3.25 -8.80 9.34
N LEU A 128 3.48 -7.49 9.33
CA LEU A 128 2.78 -6.53 10.16
C LEU A 128 2.61 -5.19 9.45
N LEU A 129 1.68 -4.38 9.96
CA LEU A 129 1.55 -2.97 9.62
C LEU A 129 2.00 -2.13 10.82
N LEU A 130 2.98 -1.28 10.60
CA LEU A 130 3.40 -0.27 11.57
C LEU A 130 2.61 1.01 11.32
N ALA A 131 1.97 1.56 12.35
CA ALA A 131 1.30 2.86 12.26
C ALA A 131 1.99 3.87 13.18
N PHE A 132 2.40 5.00 12.62
CA PHE A 132 3.02 6.12 13.34
C PHE A 132 2.11 7.34 13.26
N SER A 133 1.97 8.06 14.38
CA SER A 133 1.27 9.35 14.39
C SER A 133 2.27 10.49 14.25
N LEU A 134 2.00 11.41 13.32
CA LEU A 134 2.65 12.69 13.18
C LEU A 134 2.10 13.63 14.27
N GLY A 135 2.92 14.49 14.88
CA GLY A 135 2.38 15.58 15.73
C GLY A 135 2.27 15.35 17.24
N GLY A 136 3.28 14.75 17.89
CA GLY A 136 3.53 15.03 19.30
C GLY A 136 4.17 16.42 19.43
N GLY A 137 3.37 17.47 19.65
CA GLY A 137 3.85 18.84 19.78
C GLY A 137 4.95 18.99 20.83
N ASN A 138 6.01 19.73 20.47
CA ASN A 138 6.99 20.30 21.39
C ASN A 138 7.84 19.33 22.22
N GLN A 139 8.38 18.28 21.60
CA GLN A 139 9.51 17.55 22.20
C GLN A 139 10.76 17.72 21.33
N THR A 140 11.82 18.24 21.93
CA THR A 140 13.19 18.35 21.38
C THR A 140 13.87 17.00 21.17
N THR A 141 13.11 15.91 21.23
CA THR A 141 13.44 14.55 20.77
C THR A 141 12.17 13.70 20.94
N PRO A 142 11.31 13.57 19.92
CA PRO A 142 10.18 12.66 20.04
C PRO A 142 10.72 11.23 20.06
N THR A 143 10.46 10.51 21.16
CA THR A 143 10.47 9.04 21.14
C THR A 143 9.08 8.62 20.70
N PRO A 144 8.84 8.26 19.43
CA PRO A 144 7.53 7.76 19.06
C PRO A 144 7.34 6.43 19.73
N THR A 145 6.22 6.33 20.43
CA THR A 145 5.66 5.05 20.82
C THR A 145 5.11 4.43 19.54
N ALA A 146 5.86 3.53 18.94
CA ALA A 146 5.30 2.69 17.90
C ALA A 146 4.28 1.75 18.57
N THR A 147 3.01 1.90 18.22
CA THR A 147 2.04 0.86 18.55
C THR A 147 2.31 -0.29 17.61
N MET A 148 2.98 -1.33 18.12
CA MET A 148 3.09 -2.60 17.44
C MET A 148 1.69 -3.19 17.31
N VAL A 149 1.08 -3.04 16.13
CA VAL A 149 -0.06 -3.87 15.76
C VAL A 149 0.54 -5.15 15.21
N THR A 150 0.78 -6.13 16.09
CA THR A 150 1.03 -7.50 15.62
C THR A 150 -0.25 -7.96 14.96
N VAL A 151 -0.25 -8.00 13.63
CA VAL A 151 -1.26 -8.75 12.90
C VAL A 151 -0.88 -10.22 13.09
N ILE A 152 -1.23 -10.79 14.24
CA ILE A 152 -1.34 -12.25 14.31
C ILE A 152 -2.40 -12.57 13.26
N PRO A 153 -2.17 -13.46 12.29
CA PRO A 153 -3.25 -13.99 11.49
C PRO A 153 -4.11 -14.87 12.42
N THR A 154 -4.88 -14.22 13.29
CA THR A 154 -6.03 -14.83 13.94
C THR A 154 -7.12 -14.88 12.88
N THR A 155 -7.74 -16.05 12.74
CA THR A 155 -8.92 -16.33 11.90
C THR A 155 -10.17 -15.57 12.35
N THR A 156 -10.00 -14.44 13.02
CA THR A 156 -11.07 -13.61 13.56
C THR A 156 -10.61 -12.17 13.43
N ALA A 157 -11.16 -11.49 12.41
CA ALA A 157 -10.96 -10.07 12.19
C ALA A 157 -11.49 -9.30 13.41
N THR A 158 -10.59 -8.74 14.21
CA THR A 158 -10.97 -7.77 15.24
C THR A 158 -10.85 -6.39 14.60
N THR A 159 -12.01 -5.80 14.31
CA THR A 159 -12.14 -4.44 13.77
C THR A 159 -11.50 -3.45 14.73
N MET A 160 -10.35 -2.87 14.39
CA MET A 160 -9.86 -1.67 15.07
C MET A 160 -10.62 -0.46 14.55
N VAL A 161 -11.52 0.07 15.36
CA VAL A 161 -12.24 1.33 15.12
C VAL A 161 -11.30 2.48 15.50
N MET A 162 -10.80 3.21 14.52
CA MET A 162 -10.14 4.51 14.74
C MET A 162 -11.18 5.54 15.17
N THR A 163 -11.10 6.06 16.39
CA THR A 163 -11.94 7.19 16.83
C THR A 163 -11.39 8.50 16.26
N THR A 164 -12.15 9.13 15.38
CA THR A 164 -11.95 10.53 14.98
C THR A 164 -12.51 11.48 16.05
N ALA A 165 -11.86 12.65 16.23
CA ALA A 165 -12.42 13.80 16.95
C ALA A 165 -13.75 14.23 16.29
N PRO A 166 -14.67 14.91 17.02
CA PRO A 166 -16.08 14.96 16.65
C PRO A 166 -16.28 15.86 15.43
N THR A 167 -16.33 15.26 14.25
CA THR A 167 -16.96 15.88 13.10
C THR A 167 -18.45 15.61 13.22
N SER A 168 -19.20 16.71 13.23
CA SER A 168 -20.66 16.76 13.30
C SER A 168 -21.33 15.56 12.65
N ALA A 169 -22.16 14.86 13.42
CA ALA A 169 -23.00 13.77 12.94
C ALA A 169 -23.87 14.28 11.79
N ALA A 170 -23.39 14.09 10.56
CA ALA A 170 -24.26 14.01 9.40
C ALA A 170 -24.85 12.61 9.42
N THR A 171 -26.11 12.53 9.83
CA THR A 171 -26.95 11.36 9.69
C THR A 171 -26.99 11.00 8.20
N THR A 172 -26.10 10.12 7.73
CA THR A 172 -26.16 9.60 6.37
C THR A 172 -27.31 8.62 6.32
N THR A 173 -28.37 9.01 5.65
CA THR A 173 -29.46 8.10 5.29
C THR A 173 -28.86 6.97 4.47
N ALA A 174 -28.74 5.79 5.06
CA ALA A 174 -28.45 4.56 4.32
C ALA A 174 -29.58 4.35 3.30
N GLY A 175 -29.22 4.24 2.01
CA GLY A 175 -30.19 4.04 0.93
C GLY A 175 -30.01 5.02 -0.22
N GLY A 176 -29.20 4.62 -1.20
CA GLY A 176 -29.10 5.22 -2.52
C GLY A 176 -28.92 4.12 -3.58
N SER A 177 -28.79 4.47 -4.86
CA SER A 177 -28.43 3.52 -5.91
C SER A 177 -27.09 3.92 -6.54
N ALA A 178 -26.24 2.93 -6.83
CA ALA A 178 -24.99 3.12 -7.57
C ALA A 178 -24.99 2.22 -8.81
N THR A 179 -24.61 2.75 -9.96
CA THR A 179 -24.49 1.98 -11.20
C THR A 179 -23.03 1.92 -11.63
N VAL A 180 -22.55 0.72 -11.94
CA VAL A 180 -21.17 0.46 -12.34
C VAL A 180 -21.17 -0.25 -13.68
N ALA A 181 -20.52 0.32 -14.69
CA ALA A 181 -20.18 -0.43 -15.90
C ALA A 181 -18.82 -1.11 -15.68
N LEU A 182 -18.72 -2.42 -15.86
CA LEU A 182 -17.48 -3.18 -15.71
C LEU A 182 -17.28 -4.06 -16.94
N THR A 183 -16.11 -4.00 -17.56
CA THR A 183 -15.78 -4.78 -18.76
C THR A 183 -14.66 -5.76 -18.46
N ALA A 184 -14.83 -7.03 -18.82
CA ALA A 184 -13.74 -8.01 -18.92
C ALA A 184 -13.24 -8.06 -20.38
N ARG A 185 -11.94 -7.82 -20.57
CA ARG A 185 -11.25 -8.00 -21.85
C ARG A 185 -9.80 -8.40 -21.63
N ASN A 186 -9.27 -9.27 -22.48
CA ASN A 186 -7.91 -9.78 -22.41
C ASN A 186 -7.55 -10.30 -21.00
N LEU A 187 -8.48 -11.02 -20.35
CA LEU A 187 -8.31 -11.54 -18.98
C LEU A 187 -8.03 -10.46 -17.92
N ALA A 188 -8.57 -9.25 -18.12
CA ALA A 188 -8.48 -8.13 -17.20
C ALA A 188 -9.82 -7.42 -17.06
N PHE A 189 -10.08 -6.87 -15.87
CA PHE A 189 -11.13 -5.87 -15.71
C PHE A 189 -10.63 -4.51 -16.20
N ASP A 190 -11.51 -3.71 -16.81
CA ASP A 190 -11.21 -2.34 -17.23
C ASP A 190 -11.09 -1.35 -16.05
N LYS A 191 -11.43 -1.79 -14.84
CA LYS A 191 -11.35 -1.02 -13.60
C LYS A 191 -10.55 -1.77 -12.56
N SER A 192 -9.63 -1.08 -11.90
CA SER A 192 -8.91 -1.56 -10.72
C SER A 192 -9.55 -1.11 -9.40
N SER A 193 -10.51 -0.18 -9.45
CA SER A 193 -11.24 0.32 -8.30
C SER A 193 -12.69 0.68 -8.65
N ILE A 194 -13.60 0.42 -7.71
CA ILE A 194 -15.02 0.78 -7.76
C ILE A 194 -15.36 1.45 -6.42
N THR A 195 -16.07 2.59 -6.43
CA THR A 195 -16.48 3.29 -5.21
C THR A 195 -18.01 3.45 -5.18
N VAL A 196 -18.64 3.10 -4.07
CA VAL A 196 -20.11 3.17 -3.89
C VAL A 196 -20.48 3.70 -2.50
N PRO A 197 -21.67 4.31 -2.33
CA PRO A 197 -22.13 4.73 -1.01
C PRO A 197 -22.47 3.54 -0.09
N VAL A 198 -22.28 3.72 1.22
CA VAL A 198 -22.75 2.77 2.26
C VAL A 198 -24.22 2.40 2.05
N GLY A 199 -24.50 1.09 2.12
CA GLY A 199 -25.87 0.56 2.04
C GLY A 199 -26.61 0.83 0.73
N SER A 200 -25.94 1.34 -0.31
CA SER A 200 -26.56 1.58 -1.60
C SER A 200 -26.89 0.28 -2.34
N THR A 201 -27.95 0.28 -3.15
CA THR A 201 -28.17 -0.78 -4.14
C THR A 201 -27.19 -0.57 -5.28
N VAL A 202 -26.27 -1.51 -5.45
CA VAL A 202 -25.26 -1.51 -6.50
C VAL A 202 -25.75 -2.34 -7.67
N THR A 203 -25.80 -1.73 -8.85
CA THR A 203 -26.12 -2.38 -10.11
C THR A 203 -24.88 -2.38 -11.00
N VAL A 204 -24.29 -3.55 -11.23
CA VAL A 204 -23.12 -3.71 -12.09
C VAL A 204 -23.57 -4.25 -13.45
N THR A 205 -23.44 -3.43 -14.49
CA THR A 205 -23.55 -3.89 -15.88
C THR A 205 -22.20 -4.50 -16.25
N PHE A 206 -22.12 -5.83 -16.25
CA PHE A 206 -20.90 -6.59 -16.54
C PHE A 206 -20.87 -7.03 -18.00
N ASN A 207 -19.92 -6.50 -18.77
CA ASN A 207 -19.70 -6.84 -20.16
C ASN A 207 -18.47 -7.76 -20.28
N ASN A 208 -18.70 -9.04 -20.57
CA ASN A 208 -17.64 -9.99 -20.86
C ASN A 208 -17.36 -9.99 -22.36
N MET A 209 -16.22 -9.45 -22.79
CA MET A 209 -15.80 -9.42 -24.19
C MET A 209 -14.87 -10.57 -24.59
N ASP A 210 -14.42 -11.38 -23.64
CA ASP A 210 -13.48 -12.47 -23.89
C ASP A 210 -14.24 -13.70 -24.44
N SER A 211 -14.08 -13.93 -25.76
CA SER A 211 -14.81 -14.96 -26.49
C SER A 211 -14.49 -16.37 -25.98
N GLY A 212 -15.52 -17.10 -25.56
CA GLY A 212 -15.39 -18.44 -25.00
C GLY A 212 -14.82 -18.50 -23.59
N VAL A 213 -14.51 -17.36 -22.97
CA VAL A 213 -13.91 -17.32 -21.63
C VAL A 213 -14.97 -17.00 -20.58
N PRO A 214 -15.16 -17.86 -19.56
CA PRO A 214 -16.10 -17.61 -18.48
C PRO A 214 -15.53 -16.59 -17.49
N HIS A 215 -16.35 -15.61 -17.13
CA HIS A 215 -16.04 -14.62 -16.11
C HIS A 215 -17.23 -14.36 -15.18
N ASN A 216 -16.95 -13.87 -13.98
CA ASN A 216 -17.92 -13.29 -13.08
C ASN A 216 -17.31 -12.07 -12.38
N PHE A 217 -18.16 -11.34 -11.66
CA PHE A 217 -17.76 -10.33 -10.70
C PHE A 217 -18.19 -10.78 -9.30
N ALA A 218 -17.24 -10.82 -8.36
CA ALA A 218 -17.49 -11.15 -6.97
C ALA A 218 -16.79 -10.15 -6.06
N VAL A 219 -17.44 -9.78 -4.95
CA VAL A 219 -16.92 -8.90 -3.91
C VAL A 219 -16.75 -9.70 -2.63
N TYR A 220 -15.62 -9.53 -1.96
CA TYR A 220 -15.19 -10.22 -0.76
C TYR A 220 -14.76 -9.20 0.30
N THR A 221 -14.74 -9.63 1.55
CA THR A 221 -14.23 -8.81 2.67
C THR A 221 -12.78 -8.38 2.43
N ASP A 222 -11.97 -9.24 1.83
CA ASP A 222 -10.55 -9.04 1.58
C ASP A 222 -10.04 -9.99 0.48
N ALA A 223 -8.74 -9.87 0.16
CA ALA A 223 -8.08 -10.62 -0.90
C ALA A 223 -7.97 -12.14 -0.67
N THR A 224 -8.18 -12.63 0.57
CA THR A 224 -8.25 -14.08 0.83
C THR A 224 -9.46 -14.72 0.17
N ALA A 225 -10.50 -13.90 -0.09
CA ALA A 225 -11.78 -14.32 -0.65
C ALA A 225 -12.45 -15.47 0.11
N SER A 226 -12.22 -15.53 1.42
CA SER A 226 -12.83 -16.49 2.34
C SER A 226 -14.29 -16.13 2.68
N SER A 227 -14.61 -14.83 2.69
CA SER A 227 -15.95 -14.32 3.03
C SER A 227 -16.48 -13.43 1.91
N ALA A 228 -17.52 -13.90 1.23
CA ALA A 228 -18.13 -13.16 0.12
C ALA A 228 -19.16 -12.15 0.61
N VAL A 229 -19.06 -10.92 0.11
CA VAL A 229 -20.11 -9.89 0.19
C VAL A 229 -21.13 -10.13 -0.93
N PHE A 230 -20.64 -10.45 -2.13
CA PHE A 230 -21.46 -10.74 -3.30
C PHE A 230 -20.75 -11.70 -4.23
N LYS A 231 -21.50 -12.62 -4.85
CA LYS A 231 -20.99 -13.48 -5.92
C LYS A 231 -21.93 -13.46 -7.11
N GLY A 232 -21.48 -12.85 -8.20
CA GLY A 232 -22.19 -12.87 -9.47
C GLY A 232 -22.16 -14.26 -10.11
N THR A 233 -23.21 -14.58 -10.86
CA THR A 233 -23.25 -15.77 -11.73
C THR A 233 -22.15 -15.70 -12.79
N VAL A 234 -21.58 -16.85 -13.14
CA VAL A 234 -20.56 -16.93 -14.20
C VAL A 234 -21.22 -16.85 -15.56
N VAL A 235 -20.66 -16.03 -16.45
CA VAL A 235 -21.12 -15.85 -17.83
C VAL A 235 -19.95 -16.01 -18.81
N THR A 236 -20.19 -16.76 -19.90
CA THR A 236 -19.19 -16.97 -20.96
C THR A 236 -19.36 -15.91 -22.05
N GLY A 237 -18.27 -15.22 -22.38
CA GLY A 237 -18.27 -14.13 -23.36
C GLY A 237 -18.32 -14.62 -24.81
N PRO A 238 -18.68 -13.76 -25.79
CA PRO A 238 -19.07 -12.36 -25.60
C PRO A 238 -20.52 -12.25 -25.09
N THR A 239 -20.74 -11.56 -23.98
CA THR A 239 -22.08 -11.36 -23.40
C THR A 239 -22.11 -10.21 -22.40
N THR A 240 -23.29 -9.64 -22.14
CA THR A 240 -23.49 -8.66 -21.07
C THR A 240 -24.54 -9.18 -20.10
N THR A 241 -24.28 -9.03 -18.80
CA THR A 241 -25.20 -9.38 -17.73
C THR A 241 -25.26 -8.27 -16.68
N THR A 242 -26.27 -8.31 -15.83
CA THR A 242 -26.43 -7.34 -14.75
C THR A 242 -26.41 -8.06 -13.42
N TYR A 243 -25.57 -7.57 -12.51
CA TYR A 243 -25.54 -7.99 -11.12
C TYR A 243 -26.13 -6.90 -10.25
N THR A 244 -26.98 -7.27 -9.29
CA THR A 244 -27.54 -6.34 -8.31
C THR A 244 -27.32 -6.87 -6.91
N PHE A 245 -26.78 -6.03 -6.02
CA PHE A 245 -26.56 -6.36 -4.61
C PHE A 245 -26.54 -5.10 -3.76
N THR A 246 -26.67 -5.25 -2.44
CA THR A 246 -26.57 -4.13 -1.50
C THR A 246 -25.11 -3.97 -1.07
N ALA A 247 -24.57 -2.76 -1.19
CA ALA A 247 -23.26 -2.42 -0.68
C ALA A 247 -23.21 -2.64 0.84
N PRO A 248 -22.05 -3.05 1.39
CA PRO A 248 -21.86 -3.13 2.84
C PRO A 248 -22.34 -1.86 3.56
N SER A 249 -22.92 -2.04 4.74
CA SER A 249 -23.32 -0.94 5.62
C SER A 249 -22.14 -0.33 6.37
N THR A 250 -21.00 -1.01 6.37
CA THR A 250 -19.75 -0.54 6.99
C THR A 250 -18.90 0.12 5.90
N PRO A 251 -18.53 1.40 6.05
CA PRO A 251 -17.55 2.03 5.16
C PRO A 251 -16.21 1.31 5.25
N GLY A 252 -15.49 1.24 4.13
CA GLY A 252 -14.19 0.59 4.10
C GLY A 252 -13.78 0.08 2.73
N THR A 253 -12.60 -0.50 2.66
CA THR A 253 -12.06 -1.11 1.44
C THR A 253 -12.29 -2.60 1.48
N TYR A 254 -13.04 -3.09 0.50
CA TYR A 254 -13.31 -4.48 0.19
C TYR A 254 -12.51 -4.88 -1.06
N PHE A 255 -12.57 -6.16 -1.41
CA PHE A 255 -11.84 -6.71 -2.54
C PHE A 255 -12.81 -7.27 -3.58
N PHE A 256 -12.62 -6.99 -4.86
CA PHE A 256 -13.35 -7.67 -5.92
C PHE A 256 -12.43 -8.46 -6.82
N ARG A 257 -12.94 -9.59 -7.36
CA ARG A 257 -12.23 -10.41 -8.33
C ARG A 257 -13.15 -11.14 -9.30
N CYS A 258 -12.55 -11.72 -10.33
CA CYS A 258 -13.14 -12.85 -11.06
C CYS A 258 -12.76 -14.16 -10.33
N ASP A 259 -13.73 -15.00 -10.01
CA ASP A 259 -13.48 -16.29 -9.35
C ASP A 259 -12.86 -17.33 -10.30
N ILE A 260 -13.05 -17.17 -11.61
CA ILE A 260 -12.41 -18.02 -12.62
C ILE A 260 -10.93 -17.67 -12.78
N HIS A 261 -10.56 -16.40 -12.62
CA HIS A 261 -9.20 -15.88 -12.81
C HIS A 261 -8.73 -15.11 -11.56
N PRO A 262 -8.63 -15.78 -10.40
CA PRO A 262 -8.57 -15.12 -9.09
C PRO A 262 -7.27 -14.36 -8.81
N THR A 263 -6.23 -14.58 -9.61
CA THR A 263 -4.91 -13.98 -9.44
C THR A 263 -4.63 -12.79 -10.35
N ILE A 264 -5.39 -12.64 -11.45
CA ILE A 264 -5.10 -11.66 -12.52
C ILE A 264 -6.24 -10.68 -12.78
N MET A 265 -7.47 -11.00 -12.36
CA MET A 265 -8.63 -10.12 -12.51
C MET A 265 -9.13 -9.69 -11.14
N THR A 266 -8.53 -8.65 -10.59
CA THR A 266 -8.76 -8.19 -9.21
C THR A 266 -8.80 -6.67 -9.11
N GLY A 267 -9.47 -6.14 -8.09
CA GLY A 267 -9.45 -4.71 -7.77
C GLY A 267 -10.03 -4.40 -6.39
N GLN A 268 -10.09 -3.11 -6.06
CA GLN A 268 -10.62 -2.62 -4.79
C GLN A 268 -12.08 -2.18 -4.90
N PHE A 269 -12.91 -2.59 -3.94
CA PHE A 269 -14.30 -2.14 -3.84
C PHE A 269 -14.43 -1.25 -2.61
N VAL A 270 -14.49 0.07 -2.81
CA VAL A 270 -14.49 1.07 -1.74
C VAL A 270 -15.93 1.47 -1.42
N VAL A 271 -16.28 1.40 -0.15
CA VAL A 271 -17.58 1.83 0.36
C VAL A 271 -17.39 3.09 1.19
N THR A 272 -18.07 4.18 0.79
CA THR A 272 -17.96 5.52 1.41
C THR A 272 -19.26 6.01 2.01
#